data_AF-A0A3N5T2B9-F1
#
_entry.id   AF-A0A3N5T2B9-F1
#
_cell.length_a   1.000
_cell.length_b   1.000
_cell.length_c   1.000
_cell.angle_alpha   90.00
_cell.angle_beta   90.00
_cell.angle_gamma   90.00
#
_symmetry.space_group_name_H-M   'P 1'
#
loop_
_entity.id
_entity.type
_entity.pdbx_description
1 polymer ?
#
loop_
_entity_poly.entity_id
_entity_poly.type
_entity_poly.pdbx_seq_one_letter_code
_entity_poly.pdbx_strand_id
1 'polypeptide(L)'
;MHDRIDISNLLIAVIFSGLGIAVPVLFHALGLGSIFLPMYLPLAIGAFLLNRVNAVIVGFFTPLISALLTGMPPFYPPVAFIMMLQLAVFCFTISLLTHRFKSGIFISLAAAVLIDRILLAALYYFIYPFFSIDSRIITLYDLVKSLPGI
;
A
#
# COMPACT_ATOMS: atom_id res chain seq x y z
N MET A 1 20.08 -3.62 26.70
CA MET A 1 19.41 -2.50 26.00
C MET A 1 17.95 -2.86 25.90
N HIS A 2 17.09 -2.29 26.75
CA HIS A 2 15.65 -2.40 26.55
C HIS A 2 15.32 -1.37 25.46
N ASP A 3 15.10 -1.83 24.23
CA ASP A 3 14.44 -0.98 23.23
C ASP A 3 13.10 -0.57 23.82
N ARG A 4 12.97 0.70 24.22
CA ARG A 4 11.70 1.19 24.75
C ARG A 4 10.72 1.17 23.59
N ILE A 5 9.70 0.33 23.71
CA ILE A 5 8.59 0.28 22.76
C ILE A 5 7.98 1.68 22.72
N ASP A 6 7.99 2.31 21.54
CA ASP A 6 7.32 3.58 21.31
C ASP A 6 5.82 3.34 21.18
N ILE A 7 5.12 3.45 22.31
CA ILE A 7 3.68 3.25 22.41
C ILE A 7 2.91 4.19 21.47
N SER A 8 3.37 5.43 21.30
CA SER A 8 2.72 6.40 20.43
C SER A 8 2.78 5.95 18.96
N ASN A 9 3.95 5.49 18.53
CA ASN A 9 4.12 4.98 17.17
C ASN A 9 3.27 3.72 16.93
N LEU A 10 3.14 2.85 17.93
CA LEU A 10 2.28 1.67 17.87
C LEU A 10 0.78 2.05 17.76
N LEU A 11 0.32 3.04 18.53
CA LEU A 11 -1.07 3.50 18.45
C LEU A 11 -1.38 4.12 17.07
N ILE A 12 -0.48 4.93 16.53
CA ILE A 12 -0.59 5.48 15.17
C ILE A 12 -0.68 4.33 14.16
N ALA A 13 0.14 3.29 14.31
CA ALA A 13 0.14 2.13 13.41
C ALA A 13 -1.22 1.42 13.39
N VAL A 14 -1.80 1.18 14.57
CA VAL A 14 -3.12 0.55 14.71
C VAL A 14 -4.22 1.43 14.11
N ILE A 15 -4.22 2.73 14.39
CA ILE A 15 -5.22 3.67 13.87
C ILE A 15 -5.18 3.71 12.33
N PHE A 16 -4.00 3.89 11.74
CA PHE A 16 -3.89 3.97 10.28
C PHE A 16 -4.08 2.63 9.58
N SER A 17 -3.75 1.51 10.23
CA SER A 17 -4.15 0.19 9.74
C SER A 17 -5.68 0.04 9.71
N GLY A 18 -6.37 0.44 10.79
CA GLY A 18 -7.84 0.43 10.84
C GLY A 18 -8.48 1.33 9.78
N LEU A 19 -7.95 2.54 9.58
CA LEU A 19 -8.39 3.44 8.50
C LEU A 19 -8.10 2.86 7.12
N GLY A 20 -6.96 2.19 6.96
CA GLY A 20 -6.59 1.45 5.75
C GLY A 20 -7.58 0.35 5.37
N ILE A 21 -8.36 -0.17 6.33
CA ILE A 21 -9.43 -1.14 6.08
C ILE A 21 -10.78 -0.43 5.89
N ALA A 22 -11.11 0.53 6.77
CA ALA A 22 -12.41 1.17 6.78
C ALA A 22 -12.66 2.08 5.56
N VAL A 23 -11.65 2.85 5.14
CA VAL A 23 -11.79 3.80 4.02
C VAL A 23 -12.08 3.08 2.70
N PRO A 24 -11.35 2.02 2.30
CA PRO A 24 -11.70 1.23 1.11
C PRO A 24 -13.12 0.69 1.10
N VAL A 25 -13.61 0.18 2.24
CA VAL A 25 -14.97 -0.37 2.35
C VAL A 25 -16.01 0.70 2.01
N LEU A 26 -15.84 1.94 2.51
CA LEU A 26 -16.74 3.05 2.20
C LEU A 26 -16.67 3.43 0.71
N PHE A 27 -15.48 3.51 0.13
CA PHE A 27 -15.33 3.83 -1.30
C PHE A 27 -15.90 2.73 -2.20
N HIS A 28 -15.78 1.46 -1.81
CA HIS A 28 -16.42 0.35 -2.52
C HIS A 28 -17.94 0.41 -2.44
N ALA A 29 -18.51 0.75 -1.29
CA ALA A 29 -19.95 0.91 -1.12
C ALA A 29 -20.54 2.01 -2.02
N LEU A 30 -19.74 3.03 -2.36
CA LEU A 30 -20.11 4.13 -3.26
C LEU A 30 -19.75 3.89 -4.73
N GLY A 31 -19.18 2.72 -5.08
CA GLY A 31 -18.73 2.41 -6.45
C GLY A 31 -17.44 3.13 -6.88
N LEU A 32 -16.76 3.80 -5.97
CA LEU A 32 -15.54 4.61 -6.22
C LEU A 32 -14.23 3.88 -5.88
N GLY A 33 -14.31 2.66 -5.35
CA GLY A 33 -13.14 1.92 -4.85
C GLY A 33 -12.05 1.67 -5.89
N SER A 34 -12.42 1.56 -7.17
CA SER A 34 -11.46 1.27 -8.23
C SER A 34 -10.79 2.49 -8.86
N ILE A 35 -11.22 3.70 -8.49
CA ILE A 35 -10.73 4.97 -9.05
C ILE A 35 -9.69 5.61 -8.13
N PHE A 36 -9.83 5.48 -6.80
CA PHE A 36 -9.07 6.29 -5.84
C PHE A 36 -8.00 5.54 -5.02
N LEU A 37 -7.68 4.28 -5.37
CA LEU A 37 -6.79 3.40 -4.58
C LEU A 37 -6.95 3.64 -3.06
N PRO A 38 -8.18 3.52 -2.51
CA PRO A 38 -8.57 4.16 -1.25
C PRO A 38 -7.80 3.68 -0.02
N MET A 39 -7.05 2.58 -0.14
CA MET A 39 -6.18 2.04 0.89
C MET A 39 -4.83 2.76 0.97
N TYR A 40 -4.29 3.23 -0.17
CA TYR A 40 -2.98 3.90 -0.22
C TYR A 40 -3.01 5.23 0.52
N LEU A 41 -4.14 5.95 0.48
CA LEU A 41 -4.28 7.25 1.14
C LEU A 41 -4.07 7.20 2.67
N PRO A 42 -4.84 6.43 3.46
CA PRO A 42 -4.62 6.36 4.90
C PRO A 42 -3.23 5.80 5.23
N LEU A 43 -2.74 4.82 4.47
CA LEU A 43 -1.42 4.24 4.73
C LEU A 43 -0.25 5.18 4.39
N ALA A 44 -0.39 6.05 3.38
CA ALA A 44 0.57 7.11 3.09
C ALA A 44 0.66 8.10 4.24
N ILE A 45 -0.49 8.56 4.75
CA ILE A 45 -0.54 9.51 5.89
C ILE A 45 0.10 8.86 7.12
N GLY A 46 -0.24 7.59 7.40
CA GLY A 46 0.40 6.83 8.48
C GLY A 46 1.92 6.75 8.30
N ALA A 47 2.41 6.47 7.09
CA ALA A 47 3.84 6.32 6.81
C ALA A 47 4.65 7.61 6.99
N PHE A 48 4.04 8.80 6.88
CA PHE A 48 4.69 10.08 7.22
C PHE A 48 4.90 10.29 8.72
N LEU A 49 4.13 9.58 9.55
CA LEU A 49 4.13 9.71 11.01
C LEU A 49 4.83 8.51 11.68
N LEU A 50 4.83 7.36 11.02
CA LEU A 50 5.39 6.12 11.51
C LEU A 50 6.89 6.03 11.26
N ASN A 51 7.59 5.41 12.20
CA ASN A 51 8.97 5.01 11.97
C ASN A 51 9.03 3.92 10.88
N ARG A 52 10.22 3.70 10.32
CA ARG A 52 10.40 2.79 9.16
C ARG A 52 9.91 1.37 9.42
N VAL A 53 10.10 0.85 10.64
CA VAL A 53 9.72 -0.53 10.99
C VAL A 53 8.20 -0.65 11.03
N ASN A 54 7.53 0.25 11.75
CA ASN A 54 6.08 0.24 11.86
C ASN A 54 5.40 0.59 10.52
N ALA A 55 5.99 1.47 9.70
CA ALA A 55 5.48 1.77 8.37
C ALA A 55 5.49 0.52 7.46
N VAL A 56 6.56 -0.29 7.50
CA VAL A 56 6.62 -1.57 6.77
C VAL A 56 5.60 -2.56 7.31
N ILE A 57 5.53 -2.74 8.63
CA ILE A 57 4.59 -3.68 9.27
C ILE A 57 3.15 -3.33 8.88
N VAL A 58 2.77 -2.06 9.02
CA VAL A 58 1.44 -1.59 8.64
C VAL A 58 1.19 -1.80 7.15
N GLY A 59 2.09 -1.32 6.27
CA GLY A 59 1.94 -1.49 4.82
C GLY A 59 1.80 -2.96 4.40
N PHE A 60 2.55 -3.87 5.03
CA PHE A 60 2.52 -5.29 4.72
C PHE A 60 1.27 -6.00 5.25
N PHE A 61 0.89 -5.78 6.51
CA PHE A 61 -0.17 -6.56 7.15
C PHE A 61 -1.57 -5.99 6.93
N THR A 62 -1.73 -4.68 6.72
CA THR A 62 -3.07 -4.10 6.54
C THR A 62 -3.82 -4.71 5.34
N PRO A 63 -3.22 -4.89 4.14
CA PRO A 63 -3.91 -5.54 3.00
C PRO A 63 -4.33 -6.97 3.30
N LEU A 64 -3.46 -7.73 4.00
CA LEU A 64 -3.77 -9.09 4.40
C LEU A 64 -4.94 -9.16 5.37
N ILE A 65 -4.91 -8.31 6.41
CA ILE A 65 -6.00 -8.24 7.39
C ILE A 65 -7.30 -7.79 6.71
N SER A 66 -7.23 -6.79 5.82
CA SER A 66 -8.39 -6.37 5.03
C SER A 66 -8.98 -7.53 4.22
N ALA A 67 -8.14 -8.29 3.53
CA ALA A 67 -8.57 -9.44 2.73
C ALA A 67 -9.25 -10.51 3.59
N LEU A 68 -8.72 -10.79 4.77
CA LEU A 68 -9.30 -11.75 5.72
C LEU A 68 -10.65 -11.30 6.28
N LEU A 69 -10.81 -9.99 6.56
CA LEU A 69 -12.01 -9.44 7.18
C LEU A 69 -13.13 -9.13 6.18
N THR A 70 -12.76 -8.71 4.97
CA THR A 70 -13.72 -8.14 3.99
C THR A 70 -13.81 -8.94 2.69
N GLY A 71 -12.89 -9.89 2.47
CA GLY A 71 -12.73 -10.56 1.18
C GLY A 71 -11.99 -9.72 0.13
N MET A 72 -11.59 -8.49 0.46
CA MET A 72 -10.86 -7.57 -0.43
C MET A 72 -9.57 -7.03 0.23
N PRO A 73 -8.43 -7.00 -0.47
CA PRO A 73 -8.21 -7.44 -1.85
C PRO A 73 -8.34 -8.97 -2.02
N PRO A 74 -8.69 -9.48 -3.22
CA PRO A 74 -8.90 -10.90 -3.43
C PRO A 74 -7.59 -11.71 -3.32
N PHE A 75 -7.71 -12.95 -2.82
CA PHE A 75 -6.60 -13.91 -2.78
C PHE A 75 -6.34 -14.62 -4.12
N TYR A 76 -7.31 -14.63 -5.04
CA TYR A 76 -7.17 -15.21 -6.38
C TYR A 76 -7.84 -14.33 -7.45
N PRO A 77 -7.13 -13.91 -8.52
CA PRO A 77 -5.65 -13.93 -8.63
C PRO A 77 -5.01 -13.21 -7.43
N PRO A 78 -3.70 -13.44 -7.14
CA PRO A 78 -3.08 -13.14 -5.83
C PRO A 78 -2.85 -11.64 -5.53
N VAL A 79 -3.86 -10.80 -5.72
CA VAL A 79 -3.83 -9.34 -5.54
C VAL A 79 -3.52 -8.97 -4.09
N ALA A 80 -4.10 -9.68 -3.10
CA ALA A 80 -3.79 -9.45 -1.70
C ALA A 80 -2.27 -9.53 -1.44
N PHE A 81 -1.61 -10.58 -1.94
CA PHE A 81 -0.18 -10.79 -1.75
C PHE A 81 0.68 -9.77 -2.51
N ILE A 82 0.25 -9.38 -3.71
CA ILE A 82 0.91 -8.31 -4.47
C ILE A 82 0.83 -6.99 -3.69
N MET A 83 -0.36 -6.64 -3.19
CA MET A 83 -0.57 -5.42 -2.42
C MET A 83 0.19 -5.40 -1.09
N MET A 84 0.37 -6.55 -0.42
CA MET A 84 1.22 -6.65 0.77
C MET A 84 2.66 -6.17 0.47
N LEU A 85 3.25 -6.63 -0.64
CA LEU A 85 4.60 -6.22 -1.03
C LEU A 85 4.66 -4.76 -1.48
N GLN A 86 3.69 -4.34 -2.30
CA GLN A 86 3.57 -2.98 -2.78
C GLN A 86 3.47 -1.97 -1.63
N LEU A 87 2.48 -2.13 -0.76
CA LEU A 87 2.23 -1.19 0.33
C LEU A 87 3.34 -1.23 1.39
N ALA A 88 4.00 -2.37 1.60
CA ALA A 88 5.21 -2.42 2.42
C ALA A 88 6.33 -1.52 1.87
N VAL A 89 6.64 -1.64 0.58
CA VAL A 89 7.68 -0.83 -0.07
C VAL A 89 7.28 0.64 -0.18
N PHE A 90 6.01 0.91 -0.49
CA PHE A 90 5.45 2.25 -0.58
C PHE A 90 5.54 2.99 0.76
N CYS A 91 5.01 2.40 1.84
CA CYS A 91 5.08 2.99 3.19
C CYS A 91 6.52 3.10 3.70
N PHE A 92 7.37 2.12 3.41
CA PHE A 92 8.81 2.19 3.72
C PHE A 92 9.47 3.39 3.04
N THR A 93 9.21 3.58 1.75
CA THR A 93 9.80 4.67 0.95
C THR A 93 9.40 6.02 1.53
N ILE A 94 8.12 6.23 1.84
CA ILE A 94 7.62 7.45 2.47
C ILE A 94 8.31 7.70 3.80
N SER A 95 8.31 6.72 4.71
CA SER A 95 8.90 6.86 6.04
C SER A 95 10.42 7.09 5.97
N LEU A 96 11.12 6.40 5.07
CA LEU A 96 12.55 6.55 4.87
C LEU A 96 12.91 7.96 4.38
N LEU A 97 12.26 8.43 3.32
CA LEU A 97 12.53 9.76 2.75
C LEU A 97 12.17 10.88 3.72
N THR A 98 11.07 10.72 4.46
CA THR A 98 10.62 11.72 5.44
C THR A 98 11.53 11.79 6.66
N HIS A 99 11.86 10.65 7.29
CA HIS A 99 12.56 10.68 8.58
C HIS A 99 14.09 10.63 8.45
N ARG A 100 14.62 9.90 7.46
CA ARG A 100 16.08 9.78 7.29
C ARG A 100 16.64 10.88 6.39
N PHE A 101 16.00 11.10 5.24
CA PHE A 101 16.46 12.08 4.26
C PHE A 101 15.82 13.46 4.42
N LYS A 102 14.85 13.60 5.33
CA LYS A 102 14.12 14.87 5.61
C LYS A 102 13.57 15.52 4.35
N SER A 103 13.15 14.70 3.39
CA SER A 103 12.57 15.15 2.12
C SER A 103 11.16 15.71 2.34
N GLY A 104 10.75 16.64 1.48
CA GLY A 104 9.40 17.19 1.53
C GLY A 104 8.32 16.16 1.18
N ILE A 105 7.09 16.41 1.66
CA ILE A 105 5.93 15.51 1.48
C ILE A 105 5.71 15.13 0.01
N PHE A 106 5.73 16.10 -0.89
CA PHE A 106 5.52 15.87 -2.32
C PHE A 106 6.61 14.99 -2.95
N ILE A 107 7.88 15.18 -2.54
CA ILE A 107 9.01 14.39 -3.06
C ILE A 107 8.90 12.94 -2.55
N SER A 108 8.64 12.76 -1.26
CA SER A 108 8.46 11.44 -0.65
C SER A 108 7.30 10.67 -1.30
N LEU A 109 6.16 11.33 -1.54
CA LEU A 109 5.02 10.72 -2.23
C LEU A 109 5.35 10.38 -3.68
N ALA A 110 5.90 11.32 -4.45
CA ALA A 110 6.20 11.09 -5.86
C ALA A 110 7.18 9.92 -6.03
N ALA A 111 8.23 9.86 -5.19
CA ALA A 111 9.17 8.75 -5.19
C ALA A 111 8.49 7.41 -4.81
N ALA A 112 7.64 7.41 -3.79
CA ALA A 112 6.92 6.21 -3.38
C ALA A 112 5.98 5.69 -4.48
N VAL A 113 5.25 6.58 -5.16
CA VAL A 113 4.39 6.22 -6.29
C VAL A 113 5.21 5.65 -7.44
N LEU A 114 6.32 6.29 -7.83
CA LEU A 114 7.16 5.79 -8.91
C LEU A 114 7.74 4.40 -8.61
N ILE A 115 8.27 4.21 -7.40
CA ILE A 115 8.80 2.91 -6.98
C ILE A 115 7.69 1.86 -6.94
N ASP A 116 6.51 2.21 -6.45
CA ASP A 116 5.36 1.31 -6.42
C ASP A 116 4.95 0.87 -7.83
N ARG A 117 4.91 1.78 -8.82
CA ARG A 117 4.55 1.44 -10.21
C ARG A 117 5.59 0.52 -10.87
N ILE A 118 6.88 0.75 -10.60
CA ILE A 118 7.94 -0.14 -11.08
C ILE A 118 7.81 -1.53 -10.44
N LEU A 119 7.53 -1.58 -9.14
CA LEU A 119 7.33 -2.83 -8.41
C LEU A 119 6.09 -3.58 -8.89
N LEU A 120 4.98 -2.88 -9.13
CA LEU A 120 3.75 -3.45 -9.70
C LEU A 120 4.03 -4.14 -11.02
N ALA A 121 4.70 -3.44 -11.95
CA ALA A 121 5.07 -4.01 -13.24
C ALA A 121 5.94 -5.25 -13.06
N ALA A 122 6.99 -5.17 -12.24
CA ALA A 122 7.87 -6.31 -11.97
C ALA A 122 7.12 -7.52 -11.38
N LEU A 123 6.25 -7.31 -10.39
CA LEU A 123 5.44 -8.35 -9.77
C LEU A 123 4.45 -8.96 -10.76
N TYR A 124 3.82 -8.15 -11.62
CA TYR A 124 2.88 -8.65 -12.62
C TYR A 124 3.59 -9.51 -13.66
N TYR A 125 4.75 -9.08 -14.16
CA TYR A 125 5.56 -9.88 -15.08
C TYR A 125 6.07 -11.19 -14.45
N PHE A 126 6.28 -11.22 -13.14
CA PHE A 126 6.75 -12.41 -12.44
C PHE A 126 5.60 -13.37 -12.08
N ILE A 127 4.48 -12.86 -11.56
CA ILE A 127 3.43 -13.67 -10.94
C ILE A 127 2.36 -14.12 -11.94
N TYR A 128 1.86 -13.22 -12.80
CA TYR A 128 0.73 -13.55 -13.67
C TYR A 128 0.97 -14.65 -14.71
N PRO A 129 2.20 -14.89 -15.23
CA PRO A 129 2.46 -16.04 -16.10
C PRO A 129 2.10 -17.39 -15.48
N PHE A 130 2.22 -17.53 -14.14
CA PHE A 130 1.83 -18.76 -13.44
C PHE A 130 0.32 -19.04 -13.46
N PHE A 131 -0.49 -18.02 -13.79
CA PHE A 131 -1.95 -18.11 -13.85
C PHE A 131 -2.48 -18.11 -15.28
N SER A 132 -1.60 -18.24 -16.29
CA SER A 132 -1.96 -18.16 -17.72
C SER A 132 -2.62 -16.83 -18.13
N ILE A 133 -2.27 -15.75 -17.44
CA ILE A 133 -2.80 -14.42 -17.72
C ILE A 133 -1.72 -13.58 -18.44
N ASP A 134 -2.11 -12.86 -19.50
CA ASP A 134 -1.21 -11.96 -20.21
C ASP A 134 -0.82 -10.77 -19.32
N SER A 135 0.43 -10.77 -18.87
CA SER A 135 0.98 -9.74 -17.99
C SER A 135 1.00 -8.36 -18.64
N ARG A 136 1.16 -8.25 -19.97
CA ARG A 136 1.24 -6.96 -20.67
C ARG A 136 -0.08 -6.22 -20.60
N ILE A 137 -1.18 -6.94 -20.85
CA ILE A 137 -2.52 -6.37 -20.87
C ILE A 137 -2.91 -5.90 -19.46
N ILE A 138 -2.65 -6.71 -18.44
CA ILE A 138 -2.96 -6.33 -17.05
C ILE A 138 -2.13 -5.14 -16.59
N THR A 139 -0.81 -5.13 -16.84
CA THR A 139 0.04 -4.00 -16.45
C THR A 139 -0.42 -2.70 -17.13
N LEU A 140 -0.75 -2.73 -18.42
CA LEU A 140 -1.26 -1.54 -19.12
C LEU A 140 -2.60 -1.08 -18.56
N TYR A 141 -3.53 -2.02 -18.34
CA TYR A 141 -4.84 -1.71 -17.79
C TYR A 141 -4.74 -1.02 -16.43
N ASP A 142 -3.92 -1.58 -15.53
CA ASP A 142 -3.83 -1.10 -14.16
C ASP A 142 -3.05 0.22 -14.05
N LEU A 143 -2.03 0.42 -14.89
CA LEU A 143 -1.32 1.70 -15.00
C LEU A 143 -2.23 2.84 -15.49
N VAL A 144 -3.10 2.56 -16.46
CA VAL A 144 -4.05 3.59 -16.95
C VAL A 144 -5.14 3.87 -15.91
N LYS A 145 -5.65 2.82 -15.26
CA LYS A 145 -6.73 2.93 -14.29
C LYS A 145 -6.32 3.63 -13.00
N SER A 146 -5.06 3.52 -12.59
CA SER A 146 -4.56 4.15 -11.37
C SER A 146 -4.40 5.67 -11.48
N LEU A 147 -4.14 6.23 -12.68
CA LEU A 147 -3.90 7.66 -12.89
C LEU A 147 -4.86 8.67 -12.21
N PRO A 148 -6.21 8.49 -12.16
CA PRO A 148 -7.12 9.51 -11.63
C PRO A 148 -7.17 9.60 -10.09
N GLY A 149 -6.56 8.66 -9.37
CA GLY A 149 -6.59 8.59 -7.91
C GLY A 149 -5.23 8.44 -7.23
N ILE A 150 -4.16 8.58 -8.02
CA ILE A 150 -2.81 8.01 -7.92
C ILE A 150 -2.72 6.60 -8.51
#